data_AF-A0A3D2SKQ5-F1
#
_entry.id   AF-A0A3D2SKQ5-F1
#
_cell.length_a   1.000
_cell.length_b   1.000
_cell.length_c   1.000
_cell.angle_alpha   90.00
_cell.angle_beta   90.00
_cell.angle_gamma   90.00
#
_symmetry.space_group_name_H-M   'P 1'
#
loop_
_entity.id
_entity.type
_entity.pdbx_description
1 polymer ?
#
loop_
_entity_poly.entity_id
_entity_poly.type
_entity_poly.pdbx_seq_one_letter_code
_entity_poly.pdbx_strand_id
1 'polypeptide(L)'
;MNMPVKVEYFKNPKNRELTQAELDQFAQELDQIKQEVLDDIGEKDAAYIRRVYSAIRYTSVLGRACLFAGWFPPAWVLGTGLLGVSKILENMEMGHNVMHGQYDWMNDPKFNGQTYEWDTVGTADNWRQTHNFKHHTYTNIKGMDD
;
A
#
# COMPACT_ATOMS: atom_id res chain seq x y z
N MET A 1 9.32 6.10 23.68
CA MET A 1 8.31 6.08 24.75
C MET A 1 7.85 4.64 24.93
N ASN A 2 8.41 3.90 25.89
CA ASN A 2 7.93 2.56 26.22
C ASN A 2 6.84 2.70 27.28
N MET A 3 5.59 2.85 26.86
CA MET A 3 4.48 2.71 27.80
C MET A 3 4.41 1.24 28.20
N PRO A 4 4.39 0.90 29.50
CA PRO A 4 4.14 -0.46 29.93
C PRO A 4 2.75 -0.87 29.44
N VAL A 5 2.71 -1.88 28.57
CA VAL A 5 1.45 -2.45 28.08
C VAL A 5 0.77 -3.09 29.28
N LYS A 6 -0.39 -2.56 29.68
CA LYS A 6 -1.24 -3.24 30.67
C LYS A 6 -1.73 -4.53 30.04
N VAL A 7 -1.31 -5.66 30.62
CA VAL A 7 -1.69 -7.02 30.17
C VAL A 7 -3.04 -7.46 30.78
N GLU A 8 -3.73 -6.56 31.48
CA GLU A 8 -5.10 -6.79 31.94
C GLU A 8 -6.06 -6.59 30.77
N TYR A 9 -6.27 -7.67 30.02
CA TYR A 9 -7.27 -7.71 28.97
C TYR A 9 -8.67 -7.90 29.55
N PHE A 10 -9.67 -7.29 28.92
CA PHE A 10 -11.07 -7.55 29.26
C PHE A 10 -11.40 -9.02 29.03
N LYS A 11 -11.68 -9.76 30.12
CA LYS A 11 -12.14 -11.14 30.04
C LYS A 11 -13.66 -11.16 29.87
N ASN A 12 -14.11 -11.52 28.68
CA ASN A 12 -15.52 -11.79 28.45
C ASN A 12 -15.86 -13.17 29.04
N PRO A 13 -16.74 -13.28 30.05
CA PRO A 13 -17.06 -14.55 30.71
C PRO A 13 -17.73 -15.58 29.79
N LYS A 14 -18.17 -15.18 28.58
CA LYS A 14 -18.69 -16.08 27.55
C LYS A 14 -17.59 -16.74 26.70
N ASN A 15 -16.36 -16.26 26.78
CA ASN A 15 -15.25 -16.77 25.97
C ASN A 15 -14.54 -17.88 26.74
N ARG A 16 -14.22 -18.98 26.05
CA ARG A 16 -13.37 -20.03 26.58
C ARG A 16 -11.90 -19.62 26.46
N GLU A 17 -11.14 -19.82 27.52
CA GLU A 17 -9.68 -19.66 27.49
C GLU A 17 -9.05 -20.81 26.67
N LEU A 18 -8.15 -20.46 25.75
CA LEU A 18 -7.40 -21.44 24.98
C LEU A 18 -6.32 -22.08 25.85
N THR A 19 -6.14 -23.38 25.70
CA THR A 19 -5.01 -24.10 26.30
C THR A 19 -3.71 -23.73 25.60
N GLN A 20 -2.57 -24.00 26.24
CA GLN A 20 -1.26 -23.76 25.61
C GLN A 20 -1.12 -24.52 24.28
N ALA A 21 -1.60 -25.76 24.22
CA ALA A 21 -1.55 -26.57 23.00
C ALA A 21 -2.39 -25.94 21.85
N GLU A 22 -3.56 -25.37 22.17
CA GLU A 22 -4.38 -24.68 21.17
C GLU A 22 -3.73 -23.37 20.70
N LEU A 23 -3.07 -22.64 21.61
CA LEU A 23 -2.30 -21.44 21.25
C LEU A 23 -1.11 -21.79 20.35
N ASP A 24 -0.38 -22.86 20.66
CA ASP A 24 0.76 -23.32 19.89
C ASP A 24 0.32 -23.79 18.50
N GLN A 25 -0.79 -24.54 18.42
CA GLN A 25 -1.37 -24.95 17.15
C GLN A 25 -1.81 -23.73 16.32
N PHE A 26 -2.49 -22.76 16.95
CA PHE A 26 -2.91 -21.55 16.26
C PHE A 26 -1.73 -20.75 15.72
N ALA A 27 -0.63 -20.64 16.50
CA ALA A 27 0.59 -20.00 16.04
C ALA A 27 1.18 -20.72 14.81
N GLN A 28 1.21 -22.06 14.82
CA GLN A 28 1.68 -22.85 13.68
C GLN A 28 0.81 -22.63 12.43
N GLU A 29 -0.51 -22.55 12.59
CA GLU A 29 -1.43 -22.27 11.48
C GLU A 29 -1.19 -20.88 10.88
N LEU A 30 -0.96 -19.86 11.71
CA LEU A 30 -0.62 -18.51 11.24
C LEU A 30 0.74 -18.46 10.54
N ASP A 31 1.75 -19.12 11.08
CA ASP A 31 3.08 -19.20 10.47
C ASP A 31 3.03 -19.94 9.14
N GLN A 32 2.21 -20.99 9.04
CA GLN A 32 1.99 -21.70 7.78
C GLN A 32 1.37 -20.78 6.72
N ILE A 33 0.30 -20.03 7.04
CA ILE A 33 -0.32 -19.08 6.11
C ILE A 33 0.71 -18.02 5.66
N LYS A 34 1.49 -17.49 6.59
CA LYS A 34 2.56 -16.53 6.27
C LYS A 34 3.56 -17.15 5.29
N GLN A 35 4.00 -18.38 5.54
CA GLN A 35 4.98 -19.04 4.68
C GLN A 35 4.42 -19.31 3.29
N GLU A 36 3.18 -19.78 3.19
CA GLU A 36 2.50 -20.00 1.91
C GLU A 36 2.44 -18.71 1.06
N VAL A 37 2.15 -17.56 1.69
CA VAL A 37 2.15 -16.27 0.99
C VAL A 37 3.56 -15.84 0.59
N LEU A 38 4.55 -15.99 1.47
CA LEU A 38 5.95 -15.65 1.16
C LEU A 38 6.51 -16.52 0.02
N ASP A 39 6.10 -17.79 -0.06
CA ASP A 39 6.51 -18.71 -1.11
C ASP A 39 5.83 -18.41 -2.46
N ASP A 40 4.62 -17.81 -2.46
CA ASP A 40 3.91 -17.39 -3.67
C ASP A 40 4.41 -16.05 -4.24
N ILE A 41 4.84 -15.13 -3.36
CA ILE A 41 5.39 -13.83 -3.78
C ILE A 41 6.61 -14.02 -4.67
N GLY A 42 6.60 -13.41 -5.86
CA GLY A 42 7.75 -13.51 -6.75
C GLY A 42 7.57 -12.83 -8.10
N GLU A 43 8.13 -13.45 -9.15
CA GLU A 43 8.29 -12.81 -10.45
C GLU A 43 6.96 -12.38 -11.09
N LYS A 44 5.84 -13.05 -10.76
CA LYS A 44 4.50 -12.63 -11.24
C LYS A 44 4.14 -11.24 -10.71
N ASP A 45 4.36 -11.00 -9.42
CA ASP A 45 4.10 -9.71 -8.76
C ASP A 45 5.07 -8.64 -9.26
N ALA A 46 6.34 -8.99 -9.42
CA ALA A 46 7.34 -8.10 -9.99
C ALA A 46 7.00 -7.68 -11.43
N ALA A 47 6.58 -8.63 -12.26
CA ALA A 47 6.12 -8.36 -13.62
C ALA A 47 4.85 -7.51 -13.62
N TYR A 48 3.94 -7.74 -12.68
CA TYR A 48 2.72 -6.95 -12.51
C TYR A 48 3.03 -5.49 -12.22
N ILE A 49 3.80 -5.17 -11.18
CA ILE A 49 4.10 -3.78 -10.82
C ILE A 49 4.89 -3.05 -11.91
N ARG A 50 5.79 -3.75 -12.63
CA ARG A 50 6.50 -3.19 -13.79
C ARG A 50 5.55 -2.84 -14.95
N ARG A 51 4.49 -3.63 -15.15
CA ARG A 51 3.43 -3.33 -16.14
C ARG A 51 2.58 -2.14 -15.70
N VAL A 52 2.18 -2.09 -14.43
CA VAL A 52 1.47 -0.93 -13.85
C VAL A 52 2.31 0.33 -14.03
N TYR A 53 3.61 0.28 -13.70
CA TYR A 53 4.55 1.37 -13.94
C TYR A 53 4.56 1.82 -15.40
N SER A 54 4.70 0.87 -16.32
CA SER A 54 4.70 1.18 -17.75
C SER A 54 3.37 1.81 -18.19
N ALA A 55 2.23 1.27 -17.74
CA ALA A 55 0.90 1.80 -18.05
C ALA A 55 0.74 3.26 -17.56
N ILE A 56 1.16 3.57 -16.34
CA ILE A 56 1.15 4.95 -15.81
C ILE A 56 1.97 5.87 -16.71
N ARG A 57 3.20 5.48 -17.06
CA ARG A 57 4.08 6.31 -17.89
C ARG A 57 3.51 6.56 -19.28
N TYR A 58 3.03 5.52 -19.95
CA TYR A 58 2.47 5.65 -21.30
C TYR A 58 1.14 6.40 -21.32
N THR A 59 0.22 6.10 -20.41
CA THR A 59 -1.07 6.81 -20.34
C THR A 59 -0.89 8.28 -19.95
N SER A 60 0.06 8.61 -19.07
CA SER A 60 0.40 10.00 -18.74
C SER A 60 0.93 10.78 -19.94
N VAL A 61 1.89 10.20 -20.67
CA VAL A 61 2.51 10.86 -21.84
C VAL A 61 1.51 10.99 -22.99
N LEU A 62 0.78 9.92 -23.32
CA LEU A 62 -0.22 9.93 -24.39
C LEU A 62 -1.39 10.86 -24.03
N GLY A 63 -1.84 10.85 -22.78
CA GLY A 63 -2.88 11.75 -22.30
C GLY A 63 -2.50 13.21 -22.48
N ARG A 64 -1.28 13.60 -22.07
CA ARG A 64 -0.74 14.95 -22.31
C ARG A 64 -0.61 15.26 -23.81
N ALA A 65 -0.15 14.31 -24.61
CA ALA A 65 -0.01 14.46 -26.06
C ALA A 65 -1.38 14.74 -26.74
N CYS A 66 -2.42 13.99 -26.36
CA CYS A 66 -3.78 14.19 -26.87
C CYS A 66 -4.31 15.61 -26.57
N LEU A 67 -3.97 16.17 -25.41
CA LEU A 67 -4.42 17.52 -25.04
C LEU A 67 -3.79 18.64 -25.86
N PHE A 68 -2.69 18.42 -26.59
CA PHE A 68 -2.22 19.38 -27.60
C PHE A 68 -3.23 19.56 -28.75
N ALA A 69 -4.05 18.55 -29.02
CA ALA A 69 -5.19 18.62 -29.94
C ALA A 69 -6.52 18.84 -29.17
N GLY A 70 -6.48 19.40 -27.97
CA GLY A 70 -7.64 19.49 -27.06
C GLY A 70 -8.81 20.34 -27.56
N TRP A 71 -8.61 21.15 -28.63
CA TRP A 71 -9.71 21.84 -29.31
C TRP A 71 -10.63 20.86 -30.07
N PHE A 72 -10.15 19.65 -30.39
CA PHE A 72 -10.92 18.58 -30.99
C PHE A 72 -11.54 17.69 -29.89
N PRO A 73 -12.88 17.66 -29.72
CA PRO A 73 -13.50 17.03 -28.55
C PRO A 73 -13.11 15.57 -28.30
N PRO A 74 -12.99 14.68 -29.32
CA PRO A 74 -12.51 13.32 -29.10
C PRO A 74 -11.10 13.25 -28.52
N ALA A 75 -10.19 14.13 -28.94
CA ALA A 75 -8.83 14.18 -28.41
C ALA A 75 -8.80 14.68 -26.96
N TRP A 76 -9.63 15.67 -26.62
CA TRP A 76 -9.78 16.13 -25.23
C TRP A 76 -10.35 15.06 -24.31
N VAL A 77 -11.42 14.35 -24.73
CA VAL A 77 -12.03 13.26 -23.95
C VAL A 77 -11.03 12.13 -23.73
N LEU A 78 -10.36 11.68 -24.81
CA LEU A 78 -9.35 10.63 -24.70
C LEU A 78 -8.17 11.06 -23.82
N GLY A 79 -7.66 12.28 -24.01
CA GLY A 79 -6.54 12.81 -23.23
C GLY A 79 -6.86 12.89 -21.73
N THR A 80 -8.02 13.44 -21.40
CA THR A 80 -8.50 13.52 -20.01
C THR A 80 -8.71 12.12 -19.41
N GLY A 81 -9.31 11.20 -20.17
CA GLY A 81 -9.51 9.82 -19.73
C GLY A 81 -8.20 9.09 -19.44
N LEU A 82 -7.21 9.19 -20.34
CA LEU A 82 -5.89 8.59 -20.15
C LEU A 82 -5.16 9.15 -18.92
N LEU A 83 -5.26 10.46 -18.69
CA LEU A 83 -4.70 11.09 -17.49
C LEU A 83 -5.41 10.65 -16.21
N GLY A 84 -6.73 10.51 -16.25
CA GLY A 84 -7.51 9.97 -15.13
C GLY A 84 -7.07 8.55 -14.78
N VAL A 85 -6.96 7.65 -15.77
CA VAL A 85 -6.45 6.29 -15.57
C VAL A 85 -5.03 6.30 -15.01
N SER A 86 -4.14 7.11 -15.59
CA SER A 86 -2.77 7.27 -15.09
C SER A 86 -2.75 7.67 -13.62
N LYS A 87 -3.61 8.61 -13.21
CA LYS A 87 -3.62 9.11 -11.84
C LYS A 87 -4.22 8.11 -10.85
N ILE A 88 -5.25 7.37 -11.24
CA ILE A 88 -5.85 6.32 -10.40
C ILE A 88 -4.83 5.21 -10.12
N LEU A 89 -4.15 4.74 -11.17
CA LEU A 89 -3.12 3.71 -11.05
C LEU A 89 -1.92 4.21 -10.23
N GLU A 90 -1.44 5.42 -10.48
CA GLU A 90 -0.35 6.00 -9.69
C GLU A 90 -0.76 6.14 -8.22
N ASN A 91 -2.00 6.51 -7.93
CA ASN A 91 -2.44 6.80 -6.57
C ASN A 91 -2.48 5.54 -5.70
N MET A 92 -3.35 4.59 -6.03
CA MET A 92 -3.59 3.43 -5.17
C MET A 92 -2.75 2.21 -5.53
N GLU A 93 -2.46 1.99 -6.82
CA GLU A 93 -1.81 0.74 -7.24
C GLU A 93 -0.28 0.80 -7.10
N MET A 94 0.30 1.98 -7.30
CA MET A 94 1.74 2.21 -7.23
C MET A 94 2.13 3.00 -6.00
N GLY A 95 1.75 4.28 -5.91
CA GLY A 95 2.26 5.22 -4.91
C GLY A 95 1.99 4.75 -3.49
N HIS A 96 0.72 4.48 -3.18
CA HIS A 96 0.32 3.95 -1.87
C HIS A 96 1.02 2.61 -1.53
N ASN A 97 0.91 1.61 -2.41
CA ASN A 97 1.48 0.28 -2.19
C ASN A 97 3.01 0.29 -2.04
N VAL A 98 3.72 1.01 -2.92
CA VAL A 98 5.18 1.12 -2.86
C VAL A 98 5.60 1.84 -1.58
N MET A 99 4.93 2.93 -1.21
CA MET A 99 5.25 3.65 0.03
C MET A 99 4.91 2.89 1.31
N HIS A 100 4.05 1.86 1.24
CA HIS A 100 3.89 0.86 2.31
C HIS A 100 5.00 -0.21 2.34
N GLY A 101 5.91 -0.21 1.37
CA GLY A 101 7.00 -1.18 1.26
C GLY A 101 6.57 -2.51 0.64
N GLN A 102 5.40 -2.58 -0.01
CA GLN A 102 4.84 -3.83 -0.57
C GLN A 102 5.80 -4.54 -1.56
N TYR A 103 6.67 -3.78 -2.22
CA TYR A 103 7.60 -4.28 -3.23
C TYR A 103 9.09 -4.22 -2.80
N ASP A 104 9.38 -3.93 -1.52
CA ASP A 104 10.77 -3.78 -1.03
C ASP A 104 11.60 -5.07 -1.17
N TRP A 105 10.94 -6.23 -1.12
CA TRP A 105 11.56 -7.54 -1.33
C TRP A 105 12.20 -7.69 -2.73
N MET A 106 11.76 -6.90 -3.72
CA MET A 106 12.35 -6.89 -5.06
C MET A 106 13.76 -6.28 -5.09
N ASN A 107 14.12 -5.49 -4.06
CA ASN A 107 15.35 -4.70 -4.01
C ASN A 107 15.59 -3.85 -5.28
N ASP A 108 14.50 -3.38 -5.90
CA ASP A 108 14.53 -2.50 -7.07
C ASP A 108 14.43 -1.05 -6.59
N PRO A 109 15.43 -0.18 -6.88
CA PRO A 109 15.42 1.20 -6.39
C PRO A 109 14.23 2.03 -6.89
N LYS A 110 13.57 1.61 -7.97
CA LYS A 110 12.35 2.29 -8.48
C LYS A 110 11.13 2.06 -7.59
N PHE A 111 11.13 1.00 -6.79
CA PHE A 111 9.99 0.56 -5.98
C PHE A 111 10.35 0.45 -4.50
N ASN A 112 11.41 1.15 -4.06
CA ASN A 112 11.82 1.15 -2.66
C ASN A 112 10.95 2.12 -1.85
N GLY A 113 10.17 1.60 -0.91
CA GLY A 113 9.19 2.37 -0.14
C GLY A 113 9.79 3.48 0.73
N GLN A 114 11.07 3.39 1.12
CA GLN A 114 11.74 4.42 1.91
C GLN A 114 12.21 5.61 1.08
N THR A 115 12.57 5.39 -0.18
CA THR A 115 13.07 6.45 -1.07
C THR A 115 12.10 6.87 -2.16
N TYR A 116 10.99 6.14 -2.33
CA TYR A 116 9.98 6.45 -3.33
C TYR A 116 9.33 7.80 -3.03
N GLU A 117 9.25 8.65 -4.06
CA GLU A 117 8.50 9.90 -4.02
C GLU A 117 7.24 9.77 -4.87
N TRP A 118 6.12 10.08 -4.24
CA TRP A 118 4.81 10.00 -4.86
C TRP A 118 4.29 11.42 -5.12
N ASP A 119 3.95 11.70 -6.38
CA ASP A 119 3.37 12.98 -6.82
C ASP A 119 1.97 13.20 -6.22
N THR A 120 1.92 13.62 -4.96
CA THR A 120 0.72 13.95 -4.21
C THR A 120 0.81 15.34 -3.59
N VAL A 121 -0.22 15.72 -2.84
CA VAL A 121 -0.29 17.02 -2.18
C VAL A 121 0.79 17.19 -1.09
N GLY A 122 1.38 16.10 -0.59
CA GLY A 122 2.40 16.14 0.46
C GLY A 122 3.70 15.45 0.05
N THR A 123 4.75 15.65 0.86
CA THR A 123 6.01 14.92 0.71
C THR A 123 5.86 13.46 1.14
N ALA A 124 6.69 12.57 0.61
CA ALA A 124 6.66 11.18 1.02
C ALA A 124 6.93 11.00 2.52
N ASP A 125 7.83 11.79 3.11
CA ASP A 125 8.11 11.74 4.55
C ASP A 125 6.89 12.12 5.40
N ASN A 126 6.16 13.16 5.00
CA ASN A 126 4.92 13.53 5.69
C ASN A 126 3.90 12.40 5.59
N TRP A 127 3.73 11.81 4.41
CA TRP A 127 2.80 10.69 4.24
C TRP A 127 3.22 9.46 5.06
N ARG A 128 4.52 9.09 5.11
CA ARG A 128 5.00 7.99 5.97
C ARG A 128 4.72 8.28 7.44
N GLN A 129 4.88 9.52 7.88
CA GLN A 129 4.61 9.88 9.26
C GLN A 129 3.10 9.86 9.58
N THR A 130 2.27 10.47 8.75
CA THR A 130 0.84 10.60 9.03
C THR A 130 0.06 9.34 8.70
N HIS A 131 0.40 8.66 7.61
CA HIS A 131 -0.32 7.49 7.13
C HIS A 131 0.29 6.17 7.66
N ASN A 132 1.59 5.92 7.46
CA ASN A 132 2.18 4.65 7.90
C ASN A 132 2.33 4.57 9.41
N PHE A 133 2.84 5.63 10.02
CA PHE A 133 3.02 5.63 11.47
C PHE A 133 1.72 5.99 12.17
N LYS A 134 1.21 7.22 12.05
CA LYS A 134 0.07 7.64 12.88
C LYS A 134 -1.20 6.86 12.57
N HIS A 135 -1.67 6.90 11.32
CA HIS A 135 -2.92 6.23 10.95
C HIS A 135 -2.80 4.72 11.21
N HIS A 136 -1.91 3.96 10.55
CA HIS A 136 -1.90 2.50 10.74
C HIS A 136 -1.53 2.01 12.15
N THR A 137 -0.81 2.79 12.96
CA THR A 137 -0.47 2.39 14.35
C THR A 137 -1.57 2.78 15.35
N TYR A 138 -2.19 3.96 15.16
CA TYR A 138 -3.09 4.54 16.15
C TYR A 138 -4.54 4.63 15.69
N THR A 139 -4.89 4.09 14.52
CA THR A 139 -6.29 4.05 14.06
C THR A 139 -7.17 3.46 15.16
N ASN A 140 -8.26 4.16 15.50
CA ASN A 140 -9.21 3.80 16.56
C ASN A 140 -8.66 3.86 18.00
N ILE A 141 -7.48 4.42 18.23
CA ILE A 141 -6.96 4.67 19.58
C ILE A 141 -7.34 6.08 20.00
N LYS A 142 -8.29 6.17 20.94
CA LYS A 142 -8.81 7.44 21.45
C LYS A 142 -7.69 8.36 21.94
N GLY A 143 -7.62 9.57 21.37
CA GLY A 143 -6.63 10.58 21.73
C GLY A 143 -5.24 10.37 21.12
N MET A 144 -5.10 9.40 20.22
CA MET A 144 -3.87 9.08 19.49
C MET A 144 -4.08 9.07 17.95
N ASP A 145 -5.32 8.81 17.51
CA ASP A 145 -5.83 9.07 16.17
C ASP A 145 -6.32 10.53 16.07
N ASP A 146 -6.09 11.22 14.95
CA ASP A 146 -6.44 12.64 14.74
C ASP A 146 -7.97 12.89 14.81
#